data_AF-A0A256ZKQ6-F1
#
_entry.id   AF-A0A256ZKQ6-F1
#
_cell.length_a   1.000
_cell.length_b   1.000
_cell.length_c   1.000
_cell.angle_alpha   90.00
_cell.angle_beta   90.00
_cell.angle_gamma   90.00
#
_symmetry.space_group_name_H-M   'P 1'
#
loop_
_entity.id
_entity.type
_entity.pdbx_description
1 polymer ?
#
loop_
_entity_poly.entity_id
_entity_poly.type
_entity_poly.pdbx_seq_one_letter_code
_entity_poly.pdbx_strand_id
1 'polypeptide(L)'
;MVVSGVALLLVVVSGFFVWESGFLNPEVPRGKMGFYGVEPMDWGASLEDDKVYVVLVNDLDEPVTVDRVGVSLTPRTSCDNETVGVELDPGEQHTVELNCSFSSSGVVLGEYYRADLYVEYTSPSGFEHVSSGEVHGPIEKSDVVVASTTSSSTTSSSTTSSSTTSSSTTSSSTTSSSTTSSSTTSSSTTSSSTTSSSTTSSTILPTLSCSVENGGCAGGETCLLRMSAKGSHAQTCSTGTYPYSVCCTASSGTLGVDCSEGHVLSLESIDNSHVERYHKTSYPVDICLSNSVGTVSCRYSSSCNGDEEAIVSLSDIKKINENENRDKHQ
;
A
#
# COMPACT_ATOMS: atom_id res chain seq x y z
N MET A 1 -1.28 0.24 62.74
CA MET A 1 -0.40 0.32 61.56
C MET A 1 -0.24 -1.01 60.81
N VAL A 2 -0.39 -2.18 61.43
CA VAL A 2 -0.24 -3.50 60.76
C VAL A 2 -1.31 -3.76 59.69
N VAL A 3 -2.55 -3.32 59.90
CA VAL A 3 -3.67 -3.56 58.97
C VAL A 3 -3.46 -2.90 57.59
N SER A 4 -2.81 -1.73 57.54
CA SER A 4 -2.56 -1.03 56.29
C SER A 4 -1.51 -1.72 55.41
N GLY A 5 -0.54 -2.42 56.02
CA GLY A 5 0.49 -3.15 55.29
C GLY A 5 -0.05 -4.40 54.61
N VAL A 6 -0.95 -5.12 55.28
CA VAL A 6 -1.55 -6.35 54.74
C VAL A 6 -2.47 -6.05 53.55
N ALA A 7 -3.24 -4.98 53.60
CA ALA A 7 -4.12 -4.59 52.49
C ALA A 7 -3.32 -4.25 51.21
N LEU A 8 -2.21 -3.51 51.34
CA LEU A 8 -1.37 -3.15 50.20
C LEU A 8 -0.67 -4.38 49.61
N LEU A 9 -0.23 -5.32 50.45
CA LEU A 9 0.34 -6.59 50.01
C LEU A 9 -0.69 -7.39 49.16
N LEU A 10 -1.93 -7.49 49.61
CA LEU A 10 -2.96 -8.23 48.88
C LEU A 10 -3.27 -7.60 47.52
N VAL A 11 -3.31 -6.27 47.42
CA VAL A 11 -3.51 -5.57 46.13
C VAL A 11 -2.35 -5.86 45.17
N VAL A 12 -1.10 -5.75 45.63
CA VAL A 12 0.07 -6.02 44.79
C VAL A 12 0.12 -7.48 44.34
N VAL A 13 -0.13 -8.42 45.26
CA VAL A 13 -0.14 -9.86 44.95
C VAL A 13 -1.25 -10.19 43.97
N SER A 14 -2.46 -9.67 44.17
CA SER A 14 -3.58 -9.89 43.23
C SER A 14 -3.32 -9.27 41.85
N GLY A 15 -2.73 -8.07 41.79
CA GLY A 15 -2.32 -7.44 40.53
C GLY A 15 -1.27 -8.27 39.79
N PHE A 16 -0.31 -8.84 40.52
CA PHE A 16 0.68 -9.76 39.95
C PHE A 16 0.03 -11.03 39.41
N PHE A 17 -0.90 -11.64 40.14
CA PHE A 17 -1.63 -12.82 39.65
C PHE A 17 -2.52 -12.50 38.43
N VAL A 18 -3.16 -11.33 38.38
CA VAL A 18 -3.95 -10.92 37.22
C VAL A 18 -3.06 -10.69 36.01
N TRP A 19 -1.88 -10.09 36.19
CA TRP A 19 -0.90 -9.88 35.12
C TRP A 19 -0.32 -11.21 34.59
N GLU A 20 0.12 -12.10 35.49
CA GLU A 20 0.65 -13.43 35.13
C GLU A 20 -0.43 -14.38 34.58
N SER A 21 -1.70 -14.19 34.95
CA SER A 21 -2.81 -14.99 34.42
C SER A 21 -3.10 -14.74 32.94
N GLY A 22 -2.47 -13.74 32.32
CA GLY A 22 -2.75 -13.35 30.94
C GLY A 22 -4.15 -12.78 30.72
N PHE A 23 -4.96 -12.59 31.77
CA PHE A 23 -6.31 -12.02 31.69
C PHE A 23 -6.33 -10.58 31.13
N LEU A 24 -5.19 -9.88 31.19
CA LEU A 24 -4.99 -8.55 30.60
C LEU A 24 -4.17 -8.57 29.31
N ASN A 25 -3.83 -9.73 28.76
CA ASN A 25 -3.31 -9.81 27.39
C ASN A 25 -4.52 -9.82 26.46
N PRO A 26 -4.91 -8.68 25.86
CA PRO A 26 -5.93 -8.72 24.81
C PRO A 26 -5.46 -9.73 23.75
N GLU A 27 -6.40 -10.48 23.17
CA GLU A 27 -6.12 -11.20 21.93
C GLU A 27 -5.48 -10.20 20.98
N VAL A 28 -4.19 -10.36 20.71
CA VAL A 28 -3.51 -9.49 19.76
C VAL A 28 -4.16 -9.82 18.43
N PRO A 29 -4.94 -8.90 17.83
CA PRO A 29 -5.71 -9.24 16.66
C PRO A 29 -4.75 -9.64 15.55
N ARG A 30 -5.05 -10.75 14.87
CA ARG A 30 -4.42 -11.09 13.60
C ARG A 30 -4.58 -9.86 12.68
N GLY A 31 -3.49 -9.38 12.10
CA GLY A 31 -3.48 -8.23 11.20
C GLY A 31 -2.58 -8.45 9.98
N LYS A 32 -2.98 -7.83 8.87
CA LYS A 32 -2.29 -7.89 7.58
C LYS A 32 -2.07 -6.50 6.99
N MET A 33 -1.02 -6.34 6.18
CA MET A 33 -0.78 -5.14 5.37
C MET A 33 -0.06 -5.47 4.07
N GLY A 34 -0.37 -4.78 2.96
CA GLY A 34 0.43 -4.78 1.72
C GLY A 34 -0.12 -5.57 0.52
N PHE A 35 -1.18 -6.36 0.69
CA PHE A 35 -1.67 -7.27 -0.36
C PHE A 35 -2.54 -6.58 -1.43
N TYR A 36 -2.54 -7.13 -2.65
CA TYR A 36 -3.40 -6.70 -3.76
C TYR A 36 -3.81 -7.89 -4.63
N GLY A 37 -5.09 -7.95 -5.01
CA GLY A 37 -5.64 -8.99 -5.88
C GLY A 37 -5.90 -10.30 -5.14
N VAL A 38 -4.86 -11.11 -4.90
CA VAL A 38 -4.97 -12.28 -4.03
C VAL A 38 -4.43 -11.93 -2.66
N GLU A 39 -5.25 -12.05 -1.62
CA GLU A 39 -4.88 -11.65 -0.27
C GLU A 39 -5.15 -12.74 0.77
N PRO A 40 -4.39 -12.78 1.88
CA PRO A 40 -4.69 -13.67 2.98
C PRO A 40 -5.94 -13.16 3.72
N MET A 41 -6.98 -13.97 3.82
CA MET A 41 -8.15 -13.68 4.66
C MET A 41 -7.89 -14.09 6.12
N ASP A 42 -7.22 -15.22 6.33
CA ASP A 42 -6.89 -15.75 7.64
C ASP A 42 -5.58 -16.56 7.58
N TRP A 43 -4.92 -16.73 8.71
CA TRP A 43 -3.67 -17.46 8.80
C TRP A 43 -3.37 -17.91 10.24
N GLY A 44 -2.47 -18.88 10.38
CA GLY A 44 -1.86 -19.20 11.66
C GLY A 44 -0.69 -20.16 11.54
N ALA A 45 0.13 -20.21 12.58
CA ALA A 45 1.32 -21.04 12.65
C ALA A 45 1.14 -22.12 13.72
N SER A 46 1.31 -23.39 13.35
CA SER A 46 1.28 -24.54 14.24
C SER A 46 2.69 -24.98 14.58
N LEU A 47 3.02 -24.99 15.87
CA LEU A 47 4.31 -25.52 16.34
C LEU A 47 4.34 -27.05 16.31
N GLU A 48 3.21 -27.73 16.56
CA GLU A 48 3.16 -29.20 16.56
C GLU A 48 3.28 -29.79 15.15
N ASP A 49 2.70 -29.12 14.15
CA ASP A 49 2.73 -29.58 12.76
C ASP A 49 3.92 -29.03 11.96
N ASP A 50 4.68 -28.11 12.56
CA ASP A 50 5.74 -27.38 11.87
C ASP A 50 5.23 -26.70 10.58
N LYS A 51 4.04 -26.09 10.62
CA LYS A 51 3.33 -25.56 9.45
C LYS A 51 2.75 -24.17 9.63
N VAL A 52 2.64 -23.42 8.54
CA VAL A 52 1.83 -22.20 8.45
C VAL A 52 0.66 -22.45 7.53
N TYR A 53 -0.54 -22.19 8.04
CA TYR A 53 -1.79 -22.24 7.29
C TYR A 53 -2.14 -20.83 6.83
N VAL A 54 -2.45 -20.68 5.56
CA VAL A 54 -2.89 -19.41 4.98
C VAL A 54 -4.16 -19.64 4.17
N VAL A 55 -5.23 -18.94 4.51
CA VAL A 55 -6.46 -18.90 3.71
C VAL A 55 -6.35 -17.72 2.77
N LEU A 56 -6.17 -18.00 1.49
CA LEU A 56 -6.17 -17.01 0.43
C LEU A 56 -7.60 -16.74 -0.04
N VAL A 57 -7.87 -15.50 -0.43
CA VAL A 57 -9.09 -15.11 -1.14
C VAL A 57 -8.72 -14.32 -2.39
N ASN A 58 -9.41 -14.59 -3.49
CA ASN A 58 -9.31 -13.78 -4.70
C ASN A 58 -10.25 -12.56 -4.60
N ASP A 59 -9.70 -11.36 -4.46
CA ASP A 59 -10.43 -10.09 -4.40
C ASP A 59 -10.53 -9.41 -5.79
N LEU A 60 -10.17 -10.12 -6.87
CA LEU A 60 -10.33 -9.64 -8.25
C LEU A 60 -11.68 -10.08 -8.82
N ASP A 61 -12.18 -9.31 -9.79
CA ASP A 61 -13.41 -9.62 -10.54
C ASP A 61 -13.22 -10.70 -11.64
N GLU A 62 -12.05 -11.35 -11.68
CA GLU A 62 -11.72 -12.40 -12.65
C GLU A 62 -11.03 -13.59 -11.96
N PRO A 63 -11.17 -14.83 -12.50
CA PRO A 63 -10.49 -15.98 -11.94
C PRO A 63 -8.98 -15.85 -12.09
N VAL A 64 -8.21 -16.38 -11.15
CA VAL A 64 -6.74 -16.37 -11.20
C VAL A 64 -6.17 -17.72 -10.84
N THR A 65 -5.01 -18.07 -11.39
CA THR A 65 -4.28 -19.28 -10.98
C THR A 65 -3.19 -18.90 -9.99
N VAL A 66 -3.26 -19.40 -8.76
CA VAL A 66 -2.19 -19.22 -7.76
C VAL A 66 -1.08 -20.21 -8.07
N ASP A 67 0.07 -19.69 -8.48
CA ASP A 67 1.22 -20.48 -8.90
C ASP A 67 2.08 -20.87 -7.71
N ARG A 68 2.35 -19.92 -6.81
CA ARG A 68 3.27 -20.11 -5.68
C ARG A 68 2.85 -19.30 -4.47
N VAL A 69 3.06 -19.86 -3.29
CA VAL A 69 2.93 -19.16 -2.01
C VAL A 69 4.19 -19.38 -1.20
N GLY A 70 4.71 -18.32 -0.58
CA GLY A 70 5.87 -18.41 0.29
C GLY A 70 5.74 -17.51 1.51
N VAL A 71 6.31 -17.98 2.62
CA VAL A 71 6.31 -17.28 3.91
C VAL A 71 7.73 -17.24 4.48
N SER A 72 8.15 -16.06 4.93
CA SER A 72 9.41 -15.85 5.63
C SER A 72 9.13 -15.29 7.03
N LEU A 73 9.42 -16.07 8.08
CA LEU A 73 9.21 -15.64 9.46
C LEU A 73 10.45 -14.96 10.04
N THR A 74 10.24 -13.79 10.62
CA THR A 74 11.24 -13.09 11.43
C THR A 74 11.07 -13.53 12.90
N PRO A 75 12.13 -13.99 13.60
CA PRO A 75 13.52 -13.72 13.26
C PRO A 75 14.29 -14.78 12.46
N ARG A 76 13.87 -16.05 12.32
CA ARG A 76 14.81 -17.11 11.87
C ARG A 76 14.23 -18.37 11.18
N THR A 77 13.00 -18.34 10.68
CA THR A 77 12.43 -19.55 10.05
C THR A 77 11.96 -19.25 8.63
N SER A 78 12.65 -19.84 7.66
CA SER A 78 12.15 -19.93 6.29
C SER A 78 11.12 -21.05 6.25
N CYS A 79 9.93 -20.78 5.73
CA CYS A 79 9.06 -21.84 5.25
C CYS A 79 9.46 -22.22 3.83
N ASP A 80 9.12 -23.44 3.44
CA ASP A 80 9.25 -23.86 2.05
C ASP A 80 8.26 -23.08 1.19
N ASN A 81 8.67 -22.76 -0.03
CA ASN A 81 7.76 -22.22 -1.03
C ASN A 81 6.95 -23.39 -1.61
N GLU A 82 5.63 -23.26 -1.60
CA GLU A 82 4.74 -24.28 -2.14
C GLU A 82 4.21 -23.87 -3.51
N THR A 83 4.35 -24.75 -4.50
CA THR A 83 3.67 -24.62 -5.78
C THR A 83 2.25 -25.14 -5.62
N VAL A 84 1.27 -24.25 -5.75
CA VAL A 84 -0.13 -24.55 -5.45
C VAL A 84 -0.86 -25.00 -6.72
N GLY A 85 -0.76 -24.21 -7.81
CA GLY A 85 -1.39 -24.51 -9.10
C GLY A 85 -2.91 -24.56 -9.06
N VAL A 86 -3.54 -23.76 -8.19
CA VAL A 86 -5.00 -23.75 -7.97
C VAL A 86 -5.61 -22.53 -8.62
N GLU A 87 -6.69 -22.75 -9.38
CA GLU A 87 -7.53 -21.67 -9.89
C GLU A 87 -8.50 -21.21 -8.80
N LEU A 88 -8.59 -19.90 -8.57
CA LEU A 88 -9.49 -19.24 -7.64
C LEU A 88 -10.46 -18.36 -8.40
N ASP A 89 -11.75 -18.69 -8.34
CA ASP A 89 -12.81 -17.80 -8.80
C ASP A 89 -12.89 -16.51 -7.94
N PRO A 90 -13.47 -15.41 -8.44
CA PRO A 90 -13.72 -14.21 -7.65
C PRO A 90 -14.44 -14.51 -6.32
N GLY A 91 -13.84 -14.10 -5.21
CA GLY A 91 -14.33 -14.35 -3.85
C GLY A 91 -14.12 -15.77 -3.32
N GLU A 92 -13.57 -16.69 -4.13
CA GLU A 92 -13.25 -18.05 -3.68
C GLU A 92 -12.11 -18.03 -2.66
N GLN A 93 -12.21 -18.94 -1.68
CA GLN A 93 -11.22 -19.11 -0.63
C GLN A 93 -10.49 -20.44 -0.81
N HIS A 94 -9.17 -20.43 -0.60
CA HIS A 94 -8.36 -21.64 -0.64
C HIS A 94 -7.32 -21.66 0.48
N THR A 95 -7.15 -22.80 1.13
CA THR A 95 -6.20 -22.97 2.24
C THR A 95 -4.92 -23.60 1.72
N VAL A 96 -3.79 -22.96 2.00
CA VAL A 96 -2.44 -23.41 1.65
C VAL A 96 -1.69 -23.78 2.93
N GLU A 97 -0.93 -24.88 2.88
CA GLU A 97 -0.21 -25.44 4.02
C GLU A 97 1.30 -25.44 3.80
N LEU A 98 1.96 -24.41 4.30
CA LEU A 98 3.40 -24.24 4.11
C LEU A 98 4.17 -24.98 5.19
N ASN A 99 5.09 -25.87 4.78
CA ASN A 99 6.01 -26.53 5.72
C ASN A 99 7.06 -25.52 6.20
N CYS A 100 7.24 -25.45 7.51
CA CYS A 100 8.17 -24.56 8.18
C CYS A 100 9.04 -25.37 9.15
N SER A 101 10.05 -24.75 9.76
CA SER A 101 11.00 -25.45 10.63
C SER A 101 11.05 -24.85 12.04
N PHE A 102 9.88 -24.67 12.67
CA PHE A 102 9.73 -24.03 13.99
C PHE A 102 10.42 -24.79 15.11
N SER A 103 10.31 -26.13 15.10
CA SER A 103 10.94 -27.00 16.09
C SER A 103 12.46 -26.78 16.23
N SER A 104 13.11 -26.32 15.16
CA SER A 104 14.56 -26.10 15.11
C SER A 104 15.00 -24.69 15.51
N SER A 105 14.08 -23.72 15.51
CA SER A 105 14.39 -22.30 15.70
C SER A 105 14.26 -21.82 17.14
N GLY A 106 13.87 -22.69 18.07
CA GLY A 106 13.72 -22.36 19.50
C GLY A 106 12.46 -21.54 19.81
N VAL A 107 11.52 -21.53 18.88
CA VAL A 107 10.21 -20.91 18.99
C VAL A 107 9.36 -21.60 20.07
N VAL A 108 8.63 -20.81 20.87
CA VAL A 108 7.75 -21.34 21.94
C VAL A 108 6.27 -21.06 21.67
N LEU A 109 5.38 -21.90 22.19
CA LEU A 109 3.93 -21.70 22.11
C LEU A 109 3.52 -20.35 22.68
N GLY A 110 2.62 -19.65 21.98
CA GLY A 110 2.14 -18.32 22.35
C GLY A 110 3.11 -17.18 22.02
N GLU A 111 4.31 -17.46 21.50
CA GLU A 111 5.20 -16.43 21.00
C GLU A 111 4.56 -15.71 19.80
N TYR A 112 4.77 -14.41 19.70
CA TYR A 112 4.22 -13.59 18.62
C TYR A 112 5.18 -13.56 17.45
N TYR A 113 4.70 -13.91 16.26
CA TYR A 113 5.49 -13.88 15.03
C TYR A 113 5.08 -12.73 14.11
N ARG A 114 6.04 -12.31 13.27
CA ARG A 114 5.81 -11.51 12.07
C ARG A 114 6.36 -12.29 10.88
N ALA A 115 5.58 -12.34 9.81
CA ALA A 115 5.97 -13.04 8.62
C ALA A 115 5.69 -12.22 7.36
N ASP A 116 6.66 -12.20 6.47
CA ASP A 116 6.49 -11.69 5.12
C ASP A 116 5.87 -12.81 4.28
N LEU A 117 4.65 -12.60 3.77
CA LEU A 117 3.93 -13.51 2.89
C LEU A 117 3.96 -12.94 1.47
N TYR A 118 4.20 -13.79 0.49
CA TYR A 118 4.02 -13.45 -0.91
C TYR A 118 3.29 -14.56 -1.67
N VAL A 119 2.50 -14.14 -2.66
CA VAL A 119 1.64 -14.97 -3.49
C VAL A 119 1.90 -14.60 -4.94
N GLU A 120 2.42 -15.55 -5.71
CA GLU A 120 2.56 -15.46 -7.16
C GLU A 120 1.30 -16.04 -7.81
N TYR A 121 0.68 -15.29 -8.71
CA TYR A 121 -0.52 -15.74 -9.42
C TYR A 121 -0.57 -15.23 -10.86
N THR A 122 -1.25 -15.98 -11.72
CA THR A 122 -1.40 -15.69 -13.14
C THR A 122 -2.86 -15.36 -13.46
N SER A 123 -3.07 -14.22 -14.13
CA SER A 123 -4.39 -13.79 -14.63
C SER A 123 -4.84 -14.60 -15.86
N PRO A 124 -6.13 -14.58 -16.26
CA PRO A 124 -6.62 -15.28 -17.45
C PRO A 124 -5.94 -14.81 -18.75
N SER A 125 -5.44 -13.57 -18.73
CA SER A 125 -4.66 -12.99 -19.83
C SER A 125 -3.21 -13.49 -19.92
N GLY A 126 -2.77 -14.34 -18.99
CA GLY A 126 -1.43 -14.91 -18.94
C GLY A 126 -0.37 -13.98 -18.35
N PHE A 127 -0.77 -12.85 -17.73
CA PHE A 127 0.17 -12.01 -17.00
C PHE A 127 0.37 -12.55 -15.59
N GLU A 128 1.64 -12.70 -15.21
CA GLU A 128 2.09 -13.04 -13.87
C GLU A 128 2.06 -11.80 -12.95
N HIS A 129 1.61 -12.00 -11.72
CA HIS A 129 1.47 -10.98 -10.70
C HIS A 129 2.01 -11.50 -9.37
N VAL A 130 2.43 -10.57 -8.51
CA VAL A 130 2.90 -10.87 -7.15
C VAL A 130 2.15 -9.98 -6.17
N SER A 131 1.45 -10.60 -5.22
CA SER A 131 0.86 -9.94 -4.04
C SER A 131 1.74 -10.23 -2.84
N SER A 132 2.21 -9.21 -2.12
CA SER A 132 3.11 -9.39 -0.97
C SER A 132 2.77 -8.46 0.18
N GLY A 133 3.00 -8.92 1.40
CA GLY A 133 2.65 -8.17 2.59
C GLY A 133 3.13 -8.82 3.89
N GLU A 134 2.87 -8.15 5.00
CA GLU A 134 3.20 -8.68 6.33
C GLU A 134 1.92 -9.24 6.99
N VAL A 135 2.05 -10.41 7.60
CA VAL A 135 1.06 -11.02 8.48
C VAL A 135 1.67 -11.30 9.85
N HIS A 136 0.85 -11.25 10.90
CA HIS A 136 1.32 -11.45 12.27
C HIS A 136 0.28 -12.11 13.17
N GLY A 137 0.74 -12.86 14.18
CA GLY A 137 -0.13 -13.57 15.12
C GLY A 137 0.65 -14.36 16.17
N PRO A 138 -0.04 -15.00 17.12
CA PRO A 138 0.57 -15.93 18.06
C PRO A 138 0.82 -17.31 17.41
N ILE A 139 1.79 -18.03 17.95
CA ILE A 139 2.08 -19.41 17.54
C ILE A 139 1.23 -20.38 18.36
N GLU A 140 0.50 -21.23 17.65
CA GLU A 140 -0.56 -22.06 18.21
C GLU A 140 -0.08 -23.51 18.42
N LYS A 141 -0.76 -24.20 19.33
CA LYS A 141 -0.37 -25.55 19.75
C LYS A 141 -0.75 -26.61 18.72
N SER A 142 -2.00 -26.63 18.29
CA SER A 142 -2.53 -27.55 17.26
C SER A 142 -3.89 -27.07 16.79
N ASP A 143 -4.33 -27.58 15.63
CA ASP A 143 -5.55 -27.19 14.92
C ASP A 143 -5.66 -25.67 14.83
N VAL A 144 -4.84 -25.08 13.96
CA VAL A 144 -5.06 -23.69 13.55
C VAL A 144 -6.43 -23.65 12.90
N VAL A 145 -7.42 -23.17 13.66
CA VAL A 145 -8.77 -22.96 13.15
C VAL A 145 -8.68 -21.74 12.25
N VAL A 146 -8.35 -21.98 11.00
CA VAL A 146 -8.50 -20.98 9.95
C VAL A 146 -9.94 -20.98 9.47
N ALA A 147 -10.56 -19.81 9.38
CA ALA A 147 -11.90 -19.66 8.86
C ALA A 147 -11.90 -20.04 7.36
N SER A 148 -12.32 -21.27 7.05
CA SER A 148 -12.52 -21.71 5.68
C SER A 148 -14.02 -21.89 5.41
N THR A 149 -14.54 -21.08 4.50
CA THR A 149 -15.90 -21.26 3.98
C THR A 149 -15.79 -22.00 2.65
N THR A 150 -15.76 -23.34 2.69
CA THR A 150 -15.71 -24.14 1.46
C THR A 150 -17.00 -23.93 0.67
N SER A 151 -16.94 -23.07 -0.35
CA SER A 151 -18.05 -22.84 -1.28
C SER A 151 -17.96 -23.87 -2.40
N SER A 152 -18.63 -25.00 -2.26
CA SER A 152 -18.76 -25.98 -3.35
C SER A 152 -19.61 -25.39 -4.48
N SER A 153 -18.99 -24.89 -5.53
CA SER A 153 -19.69 -24.38 -6.73
C SER A 153 -20.12 -25.55 -7.62
N THR A 154 -21.42 -25.86 -7.63
CA THR A 154 -22.01 -26.79 -8.60
C THR A 154 -22.14 -26.13 -9.96
N THR A 155 -21.28 -26.52 -10.91
CA THR A 155 -21.29 -26.06 -12.31
C THR A 155 -22.60 -26.45 -12.99
N SER A 156 -23.47 -25.47 -13.26
CA SER A 156 -24.63 -25.63 -14.15
C SER A 156 -24.26 -25.08 -15.53
N SER A 157 -24.00 -25.98 -16.47
CA SER A 157 -23.70 -25.65 -17.86
C SER A 157 -24.97 -25.24 -18.61
N SER A 158 -24.99 -24.03 -19.15
CA SER A 158 -25.94 -23.62 -20.19
C SER A 158 -25.22 -23.02 -21.39
N THR A 159 -25.67 -23.46 -22.54
CA THR A 159 -25.07 -23.46 -23.88
C THR A 159 -25.55 -22.28 -24.74
N THR A 160 -24.63 -21.72 -25.55
CA THR A 160 -24.80 -21.16 -26.94
C THR A 160 -25.74 -19.93 -27.10
N SER A 161 -25.51 -18.86 -27.90
CA SER A 161 -24.86 -18.70 -29.22
C SER A 161 -24.77 -17.20 -29.64
N SER A 162 -23.80 -16.87 -30.51
CA SER A 162 -23.91 -15.98 -31.72
C SER A 162 -24.17 -14.46 -31.57
N SER A 163 -23.15 -13.60 -31.79
CA SER A 163 -22.79 -12.89 -33.05
C SER A 163 -23.58 -11.60 -33.38
N THR A 164 -22.91 -10.46 -33.58
CA THR A 164 -22.73 -9.78 -34.89
C THR A 164 -22.12 -8.37 -34.80
N THR A 165 -21.31 -8.09 -35.82
CA THR A 165 -20.65 -6.88 -36.29
C THR A 165 -21.59 -5.69 -36.53
N SER A 166 -21.13 -4.45 -36.32
CA SER A 166 -21.44 -3.30 -37.20
C SER A 166 -20.52 -2.10 -36.93
N SER A 167 -20.12 -1.48 -38.03
CA SER A 167 -19.13 -0.42 -38.20
C SER A 167 -19.77 0.97 -38.29
N SER A 168 -18.90 2.00 -38.29
CA SER A 168 -18.91 3.20 -39.15
C SER A 168 -19.16 4.61 -38.54
N THR A 169 -18.10 5.43 -38.64
CA THR A 169 -18.01 6.79 -39.26
C THR A 169 -18.80 7.99 -38.69
N THR A 170 -18.12 9.14 -38.49
CA THR A 170 -18.17 10.39 -39.33
C THR A 170 -17.96 11.71 -38.55
N SER A 171 -16.93 12.46 -38.95
CA SER A 171 -16.77 13.94 -39.11
C SER A 171 -16.97 14.99 -37.99
N SER A 172 -15.83 15.63 -37.66
CA SER A 172 -15.46 17.06 -37.79
C SER A 172 -16.50 18.21 -37.84
N SER A 173 -16.22 19.30 -37.09
CA SER A 173 -16.07 20.72 -37.53
C SER A 173 -16.01 21.68 -36.32
N THR A 174 -14.87 22.35 -36.05
CA THR A 174 -14.57 23.79 -36.29
C THR A 174 -15.60 24.83 -35.84
N THR A 175 -15.24 25.72 -34.92
CA THR A 175 -15.53 27.18 -35.04
C THR A 175 -14.55 28.01 -34.21
N SER A 176 -13.91 28.97 -34.86
CA SER A 176 -12.99 29.99 -34.36
C SER A 176 -13.72 31.25 -33.89
N SER A 177 -13.08 32.07 -33.03
CA SER A 177 -13.08 33.56 -32.93
C SER A 177 -13.02 33.99 -31.44
N SER A 178 -11.99 34.66 -30.90
CA SER A 178 -11.26 35.93 -31.18
C SER A 178 -11.91 37.19 -30.57
N THR A 179 -11.05 38.03 -29.95
CA THR A 179 -11.23 39.44 -29.49
C THR A 179 -11.92 39.60 -28.11
N THR A 180 -11.56 40.52 -27.18
CA THR A 180 -10.97 41.87 -27.27
C THR A 180 -10.36 42.30 -25.92
N SER A 181 -9.32 43.13 -25.98
CA SER A 181 -8.68 43.90 -24.91
C SER A 181 -9.63 44.87 -24.18
N SER A 182 -9.31 45.24 -22.93
CA SER A 182 -9.33 46.63 -22.43
C SER A 182 -8.78 46.74 -21.00
N SER A 183 -7.66 47.46 -20.90
CA SER A 183 -7.11 48.05 -19.69
C SER A 183 -7.92 49.28 -19.29
N THR A 184 -8.18 49.47 -17.99
CA THR A 184 -8.45 50.80 -17.42
C THR A 184 -7.77 50.96 -16.07
N THR A 185 -6.89 51.95 -16.02
CA THR A 185 -6.25 52.52 -14.84
C THR A 185 -7.24 53.47 -14.19
N SER A 186 -7.40 53.42 -12.86
CA SER A 186 -7.95 54.54 -12.10
C SER A 186 -7.46 54.48 -10.66
N SER A 187 -6.50 55.36 -10.38
CA SER A 187 -6.03 55.75 -9.07
C SER A 187 -7.08 56.61 -8.37
N SER A 188 -7.37 56.32 -7.11
CA SER A 188 -7.96 57.29 -6.19
C SER A 188 -7.33 57.14 -4.81
N THR A 189 -6.81 58.27 -4.33
CA THR A 189 -6.23 58.52 -3.03
C THR A 189 -7.36 58.80 -2.03
N THR A 190 -7.37 58.14 -0.88
CA THR A 190 -8.12 58.62 0.29
C THR A 190 -7.36 58.26 1.57
N SER A 191 -7.15 59.29 2.38
CA SER A 191 -6.33 59.28 3.58
C SER A 191 -7.08 58.74 4.80
N SER A 192 -6.37 57.89 5.55
CA SER A 192 -6.25 57.86 7.01
C SER A 192 -7.51 57.80 7.89
N SER A 193 -7.76 56.63 8.48
CA SER A 193 -8.20 56.53 9.88
C SER A 193 -7.51 55.31 10.54
N THR A 194 -6.52 55.59 11.38
CA THR A 194 -5.78 54.60 12.17
C THR A 194 -6.62 54.12 13.34
N THR A 195 -7.20 52.93 13.19
CA THR A 195 -7.74 52.15 14.32
C THR A 195 -6.88 50.91 14.43
N SER A 196 -5.99 50.88 15.43
CA SER A 196 -5.07 49.77 15.71
C SER A 196 -5.86 48.56 16.20
N SER A 197 -6.40 47.81 15.24
CA SER A 197 -7.00 46.50 15.44
C SER A 197 -5.86 45.50 15.35
N SER A 198 -5.44 44.96 16.49
CA SER A 198 -4.51 43.83 16.54
C SER A 198 -5.22 42.58 16.03
N THR A 199 -5.32 42.46 14.70
CA THR A 199 -5.68 41.21 14.05
C THR A 199 -4.50 40.27 14.20
N THR A 200 -4.62 39.30 15.11
CA THR A 200 -3.83 38.08 15.03
C THR A 200 -4.14 37.43 13.69
N SER A 201 -3.37 37.77 12.66
CA SER A 201 -3.37 37.09 11.37
C SER A 201 -2.95 35.65 11.64
N SER A 202 -3.94 34.77 11.76
CA SER A 202 -3.69 33.34 11.79
C SER A 202 -3.12 32.98 10.42
N THR A 203 -1.84 32.65 10.36
CA THR A 203 -1.19 32.17 9.15
C THR A 203 -1.85 30.86 8.77
N ILE A 204 -2.70 30.89 7.74
CA ILE A 204 -3.28 29.67 7.16
C ILE A 204 -2.13 28.98 6.43
N LEU A 205 -1.70 27.82 6.94
CA LEU A 205 -0.74 26.98 6.24
C LEU A 205 -1.42 26.38 5.00
N PRO A 206 -0.74 26.32 3.85
CA PRO A 206 -1.28 25.65 2.67
C PRO A 206 -1.56 24.20 3.01
N THR A 207 -2.77 23.73 2.72
CA THR A 207 -3.11 22.30 2.77
C THR A 207 -2.84 21.71 1.39
N LEU A 208 -2.12 20.59 1.33
CA LEU A 208 -1.86 19.83 0.12
C LEU A 208 -2.94 18.75 -0.03
N SER A 209 -3.40 18.49 -1.26
CA SER A 209 -4.29 17.37 -1.56
C SER A 209 -3.84 16.71 -2.86
N CYS A 210 -3.71 15.39 -2.89
CA CYS A 210 -3.30 14.64 -4.06
C CYS A 210 -4.28 13.51 -4.38
N SER A 211 -4.54 13.28 -5.66
CA SER A 211 -5.35 12.17 -6.16
C SER A 211 -4.68 11.47 -7.34
N VAL A 212 -5.14 10.26 -7.65
CA VAL A 212 -4.72 9.52 -8.84
C VAL A 212 -5.82 9.60 -9.88
N GLU A 213 -5.51 10.20 -11.02
CA GLU A 213 -6.48 10.44 -12.11
C GLU A 213 -6.14 9.59 -13.34
N ASN A 214 -7.16 9.01 -13.99
CA ASN A 214 -6.99 8.33 -15.27
C ASN A 214 -6.99 9.34 -16.42
N GLY A 215 -5.82 9.50 -17.04
CA GLY A 215 -5.57 10.41 -18.15
C GLY A 215 -4.53 11.45 -17.77
N GLY A 216 -4.95 12.56 -17.17
CA GLY A 216 -4.09 13.67 -16.80
C GLY A 216 -4.76 14.55 -15.76
N CYS A 217 -3.98 15.46 -15.18
CA CYS A 217 -4.47 16.32 -14.12
C CYS A 217 -5.39 17.41 -14.65
N ALA A 218 -6.40 17.77 -13.85
CA ALA A 218 -7.35 18.83 -14.17
C ALA A 218 -6.67 20.21 -14.17
N GLY A 219 -7.37 21.21 -14.70
CA GLY A 219 -6.86 22.58 -14.73
C GLY A 219 -6.65 23.13 -13.33
N GLY A 220 -5.40 23.53 -13.01
CA GLY A 220 -5.00 24.04 -11.70
C GLY A 220 -4.32 23.01 -10.80
N GLU A 221 -4.29 21.75 -11.24
CA GLU A 221 -3.53 20.69 -10.57
C GLU A 221 -2.13 20.56 -11.19
N THR A 222 -1.18 20.12 -10.37
CA THR A 222 0.19 19.84 -10.80
C THR A 222 0.37 18.34 -10.91
N CYS A 223 0.71 17.87 -12.10
CA CYS A 223 1.09 16.48 -12.34
C CYS A 223 2.49 16.24 -11.77
N LEU A 224 2.57 15.31 -10.82
CA LEU A 224 3.83 14.97 -10.17
C LEU A 224 4.57 13.85 -10.90
N LEU A 225 3.86 12.76 -11.19
CA LEU A 225 4.35 11.63 -11.98
C LEU A 225 3.19 10.88 -12.62
N ARG A 226 3.50 9.97 -13.54
CA ARG A 226 2.51 9.03 -14.10
C ARG A 226 2.91 7.59 -13.77
N MET A 227 1.91 6.75 -13.52
CA MET A 227 2.12 5.36 -13.10
C MET A 227 1.33 4.40 -13.98
N SER A 228 1.92 3.23 -14.21
CA SER A 228 1.27 2.17 -14.96
C SER A 228 0.06 1.62 -14.20
N ALA A 229 -0.94 1.16 -14.95
CA ALA A 229 -2.03 0.36 -14.40
C ALA A 229 -1.55 -1.00 -13.85
N LYS A 230 -0.42 -1.48 -14.38
CA LYS A 230 0.14 -2.80 -14.11
C LYS A 230 1.64 -2.69 -13.93
N GLY A 231 2.16 -3.34 -12.89
CA GLY A 231 3.57 -3.31 -12.54
C GLY A 231 3.97 -2.00 -11.86
N SER A 232 5.01 -2.06 -11.03
CA SER A 232 5.51 -0.93 -10.23
C SER A 232 6.35 0.05 -11.05
N HIS A 233 5.89 0.41 -12.24
CA HIS A 233 6.57 1.33 -13.14
C HIS A 233 5.95 2.73 -13.10
N ALA A 234 6.82 3.73 -13.13
CA ALA A 234 6.48 5.13 -13.16
C ALA A 234 7.24 5.85 -14.29
N GLN A 235 6.78 7.04 -14.63
CA GLN A 235 7.42 7.91 -15.60
C GLN A 235 7.17 9.37 -15.22
N THR A 236 7.90 10.28 -15.84
CA THR A 236 7.63 11.70 -15.71
C THR A 236 6.32 12.09 -16.42
N CYS A 237 5.70 13.19 -15.98
CA CYS A 237 4.44 13.65 -16.57
C CYS A 237 4.55 14.06 -18.05
N SER A 238 5.75 14.41 -18.53
CA SER A 238 5.99 14.80 -19.92
C SER A 238 5.95 13.65 -20.93
N THR A 239 6.12 12.41 -20.49
CA THR A 239 6.23 11.25 -21.41
C THR A 239 4.85 10.80 -21.93
N GLY A 240 3.83 10.79 -21.07
CA GLY A 240 2.44 10.53 -21.48
C GLY A 240 2.04 9.08 -21.77
N THR A 241 2.96 8.10 -21.69
CA THR A 241 2.67 6.66 -21.94
C THR A 241 1.66 6.03 -20.97
N TYR A 242 1.77 6.31 -19.67
CA TYR A 242 0.95 5.67 -18.65
C TYR A 242 -0.35 6.40 -18.36
N PRO A 243 -1.48 5.66 -18.18
CA PRO A 243 -2.79 6.29 -18.07
C PRO A 243 -2.95 7.06 -16.76
N TYR A 244 -2.42 6.58 -15.64
CA TYR A 244 -2.67 7.20 -14.35
C TYR A 244 -1.67 8.32 -14.04
N SER A 245 -2.16 9.46 -13.56
CA SER A 245 -1.36 10.62 -13.14
C SER A 245 -1.58 10.89 -11.66
N VAL A 246 -0.51 11.16 -10.92
CA VAL A 246 -0.60 11.67 -9.55
C VAL A 246 -0.73 13.18 -9.63
N CYS A 247 -1.89 13.69 -9.26
CA CYS A 247 -2.31 15.06 -9.44
C CYS A 247 -2.44 15.71 -8.07
N CYS A 248 -1.70 16.80 -7.84
CA CYS A 248 -1.70 17.49 -6.56
C CYS A 248 -2.20 18.92 -6.70
N THR A 249 -2.90 19.40 -5.68
CA THR A 249 -3.36 20.79 -5.51
C THR A 249 -2.97 21.31 -4.14
N ALA A 250 -2.89 22.64 -4.02
CA ALA A 250 -2.71 23.30 -2.74
C ALA A 250 -3.85 24.30 -2.51
N SER A 251 -4.29 24.44 -1.25
CA SER A 251 -5.32 25.40 -0.87
C SER A 251 -4.90 26.87 -1.09
N SER A 252 -3.60 27.11 -1.19
CA SER A 252 -3.01 28.41 -1.51
C SER A 252 -1.68 28.25 -2.23
N GLY A 253 -1.41 29.17 -3.16
CA GLY A 253 -0.20 29.17 -3.99
C GLY A 253 -0.35 28.37 -5.27
N THR A 254 0.75 28.26 -5.99
CA THR A 254 0.90 27.44 -7.18
C THR A 254 1.92 26.34 -6.88
N LEU A 255 1.54 25.08 -7.13
CA LEU A 255 2.45 23.96 -7.02
C LEU A 255 3.36 23.87 -8.26
N GLY A 256 4.63 23.56 -8.03
CA GLY A 256 5.63 23.29 -9.07
C GLY A 256 6.25 21.91 -8.91
N VAL A 257 7.01 21.50 -9.92
CA VAL A 257 7.82 20.25 -9.91
C VAL A 257 9.32 20.54 -9.95
N ASP A 258 9.73 21.72 -9.48
CA ASP A 258 11.14 22.06 -9.37
C ASP A 258 11.77 21.42 -8.13
N CYS A 259 13.02 20.98 -8.27
CA CYS A 259 13.76 20.30 -7.21
C CYS A 259 14.52 21.27 -6.29
N SER A 260 13.94 22.45 -6.01
CA SER A 260 14.48 23.34 -4.97
C SER A 260 14.05 22.90 -3.56
N GLU A 261 12.94 22.17 -3.45
CA GLU A 261 12.37 21.63 -2.21
C GLU A 261 11.51 20.38 -2.48
N GLY A 262 10.94 19.80 -1.41
CA GLY A 262 9.92 18.75 -1.48
C GLY A 262 10.23 17.56 -2.38
N HIS A 263 11.40 16.94 -2.21
CA HIS A 263 11.78 15.75 -2.97
C HIS A 263 10.94 14.53 -2.59
N VAL A 264 10.27 13.92 -3.57
CA VAL A 264 9.28 12.86 -3.34
C VAL A 264 9.86 11.47 -3.57
N LEU A 265 10.54 11.24 -4.70
CA LEU A 265 11.17 9.96 -5.07
C LEU A 265 12.14 10.16 -6.24
N SER A 266 12.88 9.12 -6.60
CA SER A 266 13.77 9.13 -7.78
C SER A 266 13.40 8.00 -8.75
N LEU A 267 13.55 8.25 -10.05
CA LEU A 267 13.31 7.33 -11.16
C LEU A 267 14.63 6.99 -11.86
N GLU A 268 14.83 5.72 -12.19
CA GLU A 268 15.94 5.23 -13.02
C GLU A 268 16.01 5.94 -14.38
N SER A 269 14.86 6.23 -14.98
CA SER A 269 14.76 6.95 -16.26
C SER A 269 13.47 7.78 -16.33
N ILE A 270 13.34 8.64 -17.35
CA ILE A 270 12.15 9.50 -17.52
C ILE A 270 10.89 8.74 -18.00
N ASP A 271 11.06 7.49 -18.47
CA ASP A 271 10.03 6.61 -19.02
C ASP A 271 10.21 5.17 -18.52
N ASN A 272 9.11 4.44 -18.34
CA ASN A 272 9.08 3.04 -17.92
C ASN A 272 10.08 2.66 -16.82
N SER A 273 10.06 3.43 -15.74
CA SER A 273 11.11 3.41 -14.74
C SER A 273 10.69 2.72 -13.46
N HIS A 274 11.63 2.01 -12.85
CA HIS A 274 11.55 1.69 -11.42
C HIS A 274 11.67 2.98 -10.58
N VAL A 275 11.20 2.90 -9.34
CA VAL A 275 11.20 3.99 -8.36
C VAL A 275 12.09 3.64 -7.18
N GLU A 276 12.80 4.61 -6.63
CA GLU A 276 13.50 4.47 -5.36
C GLU A 276 13.23 5.66 -4.43
N ARG A 277 13.54 5.48 -3.15
CA ARG A 277 13.48 6.59 -2.19
C ARG A 277 14.50 7.64 -2.61
N TYR A 278 14.08 8.89 -2.57
CA TYR A 278 14.96 10.03 -2.74
C TYR A 278 16.16 9.94 -1.78
N HIS A 279 17.35 10.31 -2.28
CA HIS A 279 18.68 10.10 -1.68
C HIS A 279 19.29 8.70 -1.77
N LYS A 280 18.57 7.72 -2.31
CA LYS A 280 19.28 6.62 -2.96
C LYS A 280 19.88 7.21 -4.24
N THR A 281 21.18 7.03 -4.44
CA THR A 281 21.93 7.69 -5.52
C THR A 281 21.97 6.86 -6.79
N SER A 282 21.08 5.88 -6.93
CA SER A 282 21.09 4.93 -8.04
C SER A 282 20.35 5.50 -9.24
N TYR A 283 19.31 6.30 -8.98
CA TYR A 283 18.35 6.76 -9.97
C TYR A 283 18.50 8.26 -10.22
N PRO A 284 18.78 8.67 -11.48
CA PRO A 284 19.20 10.04 -11.80
C PRO A 284 18.05 11.05 -11.97
N VAL A 285 16.79 10.61 -12.01
CA VAL A 285 15.65 11.49 -12.29
C VAL A 285 14.84 11.71 -11.02
N ASP A 286 14.99 12.87 -10.40
CA ASP A 286 14.23 13.21 -9.19
C ASP A 286 12.83 13.74 -9.52
N ILE A 287 11.84 13.27 -8.76
CA ILE A 287 10.48 13.80 -8.74
C ILE A 287 10.32 14.66 -7.51
N CYS A 288 10.00 15.93 -7.72
CA CYS A 288 9.98 16.96 -6.70
C CYS A 288 8.65 17.71 -6.71
N LEU A 289 8.31 18.32 -5.58
CA LEU A 289 7.11 19.12 -5.39
C LEU A 289 7.49 20.40 -4.65
N SER A 290 7.11 21.55 -5.20
CA SER A 290 7.35 22.86 -4.60
C SER A 290 6.05 23.64 -4.48
N ASN A 291 6.02 24.67 -3.61
CA ASN A 291 4.89 25.58 -3.51
C ASN A 291 5.37 27.04 -3.51
N SER A 292 4.73 27.90 -4.30
CA SER A 292 5.02 29.34 -4.34
C SER A 292 4.80 30.06 -3.00
N VAL A 293 3.95 29.51 -2.12
CA VAL A 293 3.67 30.08 -0.79
C VAL A 293 3.82 29.03 0.31
N GLY A 294 5.05 28.81 0.76
CA GLY A 294 5.36 27.91 1.85
C GLY A 294 6.61 27.11 1.56
N THR A 295 6.79 26.04 2.32
CA THR A 295 7.83 25.03 2.07
C THR A 295 7.17 23.67 2.05
N VAL A 296 7.46 22.89 1.02
CA VAL A 296 7.02 21.50 0.93
C VAL A 296 8.10 20.60 1.54
N SER A 297 7.70 19.77 2.50
CA SER A 297 8.59 18.77 3.10
C SER A 297 7.95 17.39 2.98
N CYS A 298 8.70 16.47 2.38
CA CYS A 298 8.26 15.09 2.15
C CYS A 298 9.03 14.16 3.09
N ARG A 299 8.34 13.15 3.64
CA ARG A 299 8.96 12.10 4.46
C ARG A 299 8.37 10.75 4.11
N TYR A 300 9.16 9.70 4.27
CA TYR A 300 8.69 8.32 4.15
C TYR A 300 8.19 7.83 5.50
N SER A 301 6.93 7.41 5.56
CA SER A 301 6.28 6.86 6.75
C SER A 301 5.30 5.76 6.32
N SER A 302 4.98 4.84 7.23
CA SER A 302 3.92 3.84 7.02
C SER A 302 2.51 4.42 7.18
N SER A 303 2.39 5.63 7.73
CA SER A 303 1.13 6.37 7.89
C SER A 303 1.38 7.87 7.88
N CYS A 304 0.39 8.63 7.39
CA CYS A 304 0.39 10.10 7.43
C CYS A 304 -0.22 10.58 8.74
N ASN A 305 0.33 11.65 9.32
CA ASN A 305 -0.34 12.38 10.39
C ASN A 305 -1.59 13.12 9.86
N GLY A 306 -2.45 13.61 10.76
CA GLY A 306 -3.68 14.32 10.37
C GLY A 306 -3.45 15.66 9.62
N ASP A 307 -2.22 16.16 9.61
CA ASP A 307 -1.77 17.36 8.88
C ASP A 307 -0.89 17.02 7.65
N GLU A 308 -0.79 15.74 7.30
CA GLU A 308 0.02 15.26 6.17
C GLU A 308 -0.85 14.63 5.09
N GLU A 309 -0.39 14.70 3.85
CA GLU A 309 -1.06 14.11 2.70
C GLU A 309 -0.23 12.94 2.15
N ALA A 310 -0.90 11.82 1.87
CA ALA A 310 -0.27 10.66 1.25
C ALA A 310 -0.15 10.89 -0.27
N ILE A 311 1.09 11.05 -0.75
CA ILE A 311 1.34 11.33 -2.19
C ILE A 311 1.52 10.02 -2.98
N VAL A 312 2.41 9.14 -2.50
CA VAL A 312 2.77 7.87 -3.15
C VAL A 312 3.09 6.83 -2.08
N SER A 313 2.67 5.58 -2.31
CA SER A 313 3.13 4.42 -1.55
C SER A 313 4.20 3.67 -2.35
N LEU A 314 5.26 3.23 -1.67
CA LEU A 314 6.35 2.46 -2.26
C LEU A 314 6.37 1.06 -1.62
N SER A 315 6.25 0.02 -2.43
CA SER A 315 6.53 -1.35 -1.98
C SER A 315 8.05 -1.57 -1.98
N ASP A 316 8.65 -1.78 -0.82
CA ASP A 316 10.06 -2.19 -0.74
C ASP A 316 10.12 -3.69 -1.02
N ILE A 317 10.61 -4.08 -2.20
CA ILE A 317 11.00 -5.48 -2.44
C ILE A 317 12.34 -5.68 -1.73
N LYS A 318 12.27 -5.83 -0.41
CA LYS A 318 13.44 -6.16 0.40
C LYS A 318 13.88 -7.58 0.03
N LYS A 319 14.82 -7.66 -0.92
CA LYS A 319 15.60 -8.82 -1.38
C LYS A 319 15.06 -10.19 -0.96
N ILE A 320 14.32 -10.84 -1.86
CA ILE A 320 14.17 -12.31 -1.86
C ILE A 320 15.52 -13.02 -2.20
N ASN A 321 16.55 -12.29 -2.66
CA ASN A 321 17.75 -12.88 -3.27
C ASN A 321 19.03 -12.96 -2.39
N GLU A 322 18.93 -13.10 -1.07
CA GLU A 322 20.14 -13.49 -0.29
C GLU A 322 20.33 -15.00 -0.11
N ASN A 323 19.35 -15.84 -0.50
CA ASN A 323 19.51 -17.30 -0.47
C ASN A 323 19.91 -17.95 -1.81
N GLU A 324 19.71 -17.30 -2.97
CA GLU A 324 19.98 -17.94 -4.27
C GLU A 324 21.47 -18.02 -4.66
N ASN A 325 22.38 -17.42 -3.87
CA ASN A 325 23.82 -17.42 -4.14
C ASN A 325 24.64 -18.37 -3.24
N ARG A 326 24.02 -19.17 -2.36
CA ARG A 326 24.74 -20.19 -1.57
C ARG A 326 24.82 -21.57 -2.24
N ASP A 327 23.97 -21.86 -3.23
CA ASP A 327 23.96 -23.18 -3.88
C ASP A 327 24.89 -23.30 -5.11
N LYS A 328 25.72 -22.27 -5.40
CA LYS A 328 26.74 -22.35 -6.46
C LYS A 328 28.14 -22.71 -5.96
N HIS A 329 28.31 -22.98 -4.66
CA HIS A 329 29.58 -23.41 -4.07
C HIS A 329 29.42 -24.54 -3.04
N GLN A 330 28.69 -25.60 -3.40
CA GLN A 330 28.88 -26.95 -2.85
C GLN A 330 28.91 -27.99 -3.97
#